data_AF-A0A831PJ90-F1
#
_entry.id   AF-A0A831PJ90-F1
#
_cell.length_a   1.000
_cell.length_b   1.000
_cell.length_c   1.000
_cell.angle_alpha   90.00
_cell.angle_beta   90.00
_cell.angle_gamma   90.00
#
_symmetry.space_group_name_H-M   'P 1'
#
loop_
_entity.id
_entity.type
_entity.pdbx_description
1 polymer ?
#
loop_
_entity_poly.entity_id
_entity_poly.type
_entity_poly.pdbx_seq_one_letter_code
_entity_poly.pdbx_strand_id
1 'polypeptide(L)'
;MLNKLEKKRMISETEEYVRKVLEKDGSGHDWWHIFRVRNLAMKISETEGGDRFLIEMAALLHDLDDWKLNGDGNFNKTEKWLEHLKLYPENISRLTEIIGQVSFKGAGVETVPSTLEAQIVQDADRLDAIGAIGIARTFAYGGS
;
A
#
# COMPACT_ATOMS: atom_id res chain seq x y z
N MET A 1 -22.79 -5.15 3.40
CA MET A 1 -21.76 -5.11 2.34
C MET A 1 -21.71 -3.71 1.77
N LEU A 2 -20.52 -3.15 1.56
CA LEU A 2 -20.34 -1.83 0.95
C LEU A 2 -20.85 -1.83 -0.49
N ASN A 3 -21.63 -0.83 -0.87
CA ASN A 3 -22.06 -0.66 -2.25
C ASN A 3 -20.93 -0.06 -3.11
N LYS A 4 -21.11 -0.12 -4.44
CA LYS A 4 -20.08 0.34 -5.40
C LYS A 4 -19.72 1.82 -5.24
N LEU A 5 -20.69 2.66 -4.88
CA LEU A 5 -20.48 4.10 -4.72
C LEU A 5 -19.68 4.40 -3.45
N GLU A 6 -19.99 3.72 -2.35
CA GLU A 6 -19.27 3.82 -1.08
C GLU A 6 -17.81 3.38 -1.25
N LYS A 7 -17.58 2.23 -1.89
CA LYS A 7 -16.22 1.74 -2.19
C LYS A 7 -15.43 2.78 -2.99
N LYS A 8 -16.01 3.33 -4.06
CA LYS A 8 -15.36 4.36 -4.89
C LYS A 8 -15.05 5.63 -4.10
N ARG A 9 -15.97 6.07 -3.23
CA ARG A 9 -15.75 7.24 -2.37
C ARG A 9 -14.60 7.01 -1.41
N MET A 10 -14.58 5.88 -0.70
CA MET A 10 -13.52 5.52 0.25
C MET A 10 -12.14 5.44 -0.40
N ILE A 11 -12.06 4.85 -1.60
CA ILE A 11 -10.83 4.82 -2.38
C ILE A 11 -10.36 6.24 -2.72
N SER A 12 -11.27 7.09 -3.21
CA SER A 12 -10.93 8.48 -3.56
C SER A 12 -10.47 9.31 -2.36
N GLU A 13 -11.13 9.16 -1.20
CA GLU A 13 -10.74 9.85 0.03
C GLU A 13 -9.36 9.36 0.52
N THR A 14 -9.11 8.05 0.44
CA THR A 14 -7.83 7.44 0.81
C THR A 14 -6.71 7.90 -0.11
N GLU A 15 -6.97 7.96 -1.42
CA GLU A 15 -6.04 8.46 -2.42
C GLU A 15 -5.57 9.88 -2.08
N GLU A 16 -6.52 10.77 -1.81
CA GLU A 16 -6.23 12.16 -1.48
C GLU A 16 -5.46 12.28 -0.15
N TYR A 17 -5.84 11.48 0.85
CA TYR A 17 -5.16 11.45 2.14
C TYR A 17 -3.70 10.99 2.01
N VAL A 18 -3.46 9.85 1.37
CA VAL A 18 -2.11 9.30 1.17
C VAL A 18 -1.25 10.25 0.36
N ARG A 19 -1.80 10.84 -0.71
CA ARG A 19 -1.11 11.86 -1.50
C ARG A 19 -0.66 13.03 -0.62
N LYS A 20 -1.54 13.58 0.21
CA LYS A 20 -1.18 14.71 1.10
C LYS A 20 -0.10 14.35 2.12
N VAL A 21 -0.09 13.11 2.60
CA VAL A 21 0.92 12.63 3.56
C VAL A 21 2.29 12.48 2.89
N LEU A 22 2.33 11.93 1.67
CA LEU A 22 3.58 11.57 0.97
C LEU A 22 4.08 12.63 -0.03
N GLU A 23 3.32 13.69 -0.33
CA GLU A 23 3.71 14.75 -1.27
C GLU A 23 4.99 15.52 -0.83
N LYS A 24 5.41 15.38 0.44
CA LYS A 24 6.61 16.00 0.99
C LYS A 24 7.80 15.06 1.15
N ASP A 25 7.66 13.78 0.82
CA ASP A 25 8.75 12.81 0.96
C ASP A 25 9.59 12.73 -0.32
N GLY A 26 10.91 12.87 -0.17
CA GLY A 26 11.91 12.75 -1.23
C GLY A 26 12.71 11.45 -1.20
N SER A 27 12.39 10.53 -0.29
CA SER A 27 13.17 9.31 -0.02
C SER A 27 13.00 8.18 -1.06
N GLY A 28 12.10 8.35 -2.04
CA GLY A 28 11.74 7.31 -3.00
C GLY A 28 10.55 6.42 -2.57
N HIS A 29 9.90 6.74 -1.45
CA HIS A 29 8.57 6.27 -1.02
C HIS A 29 7.49 7.36 -1.23
N ASP A 30 7.70 8.16 -2.27
CA ASP A 30 6.82 9.28 -2.60
C ASP A 30 5.46 8.82 -3.12
N TRP A 31 4.55 9.78 -3.29
CA TRP A 31 3.24 9.54 -3.90
C TRP A 31 3.31 8.73 -5.20
N TRP A 32 4.36 8.93 -6.01
CA TRP A 32 4.50 8.28 -7.30
C TRP A 32 4.79 6.79 -7.17
N HIS A 33 5.53 6.36 -6.15
CA HIS A 33 5.67 4.96 -5.81
C HIS A 33 4.30 4.31 -5.54
N ILE A 34 3.52 4.86 -4.61
CA ILE A 34 2.18 4.35 -4.28
C ILE A 34 1.28 4.28 -5.51
N PHE A 35 1.29 5.34 -6.34
CA PHE A 35 0.49 5.39 -7.55
C PHE A 35 0.83 4.27 -8.54
N ARG A 36 2.11 3.98 -8.75
CA ARG A 36 2.55 2.90 -9.66
C ARG A 36 2.20 1.52 -9.10
N VAL A 37 2.45 1.29 -7.80
CA VAL A 37 2.09 0.04 -7.11
C VAL A 37 0.59 -0.22 -7.20
N ARG A 38 -0.25 0.78 -6.90
CA ARG A 38 -1.71 0.66 -7.05
C ARG A 38 -2.10 0.26 -8.47
N ASN A 39 -1.61 0.97 -9.48
CA ASN A 39 -2.00 0.68 -10.87
C ASN A 39 -1.57 -0.72 -11.30
N LEU A 40 -0.38 -1.15 -10.88
CA LEU A 40 0.12 -2.49 -11.17
C LEU A 40 -0.67 -3.58 -10.43
N ALA A 41 -0.98 -3.38 -9.15
CA ALA A 41 -1.82 -4.30 -8.37
C ALA A 41 -3.21 -4.44 -9.01
N MET A 42 -3.82 -3.32 -9.42
CA MET A 42 -5.10 -3.35 -10.14
C MET A 42 -4.99 -4.09 -11.45
N LYS A 43 -3.88 -3.93 -12.19
CA LYS A 43 -3.65 -4.65 -13.45
C LYS A 43 -3.49 -6.16 -13.25
N ILE A 44 -2.76 -6.58 -12.22
CA ILE A 44 -2.60 -7.99 -11.86
C ILE A 44 -3.99 -8.57 -11.47
N SER A 45 -4.78 -7.84 -10.67
CA SER A 45 -6.12 -8.26 -10.25
C SER A 45 -7.11 -8.49 -11.41
N GLU A 46 -6.91 -7.84 -12.58
CA GLU A 46 -7.74 -8.09 -13.76
C GLU A 46 -7.57 -9.51 -14.30
N THR A 47 -6.40 -10.11 -14.07
CA THR A 47 -6.07 -11.46 -14.54
C THR A 47 -6.26 -12.50 -13.44
N GLU A 48 -5.74 -12.22 -12.24
CA GLU A 48 -5.74 -13.16 -11.11
C GLU A 48 -7.02 -13.13 -10.27
N GLY A 49 -7.79 -12.04 -10.33
CA GLY A 49 -9.01 -11.85 -9.53
C GLY A 49 -8.75 -11.21 -8.16
N GLY A 50 -9.44 -11.70 -7.13
CA GLY A 50 -9.43 -11.15 -5.76
C GLY A 50 -10.42 -10.00 -5.53
N ASP A 51 -10.61 -9.59 -4.26
CA ASP A 51 -11.43 -8.41 -3.95
C ASP A 51 -10.67 -7.12 -4.30
N ARG A 52 -11.01 -6.58 -5.48
CA ARG A 52 -10.47 -5.31 -6.00
C ARG A 52 -10.48 -4.16 -4.99
N PHE A 53 -11.48 -4.10 -4.09
CA PHE A 53 -11.52 -3.05 -3.08
C PHE A 53 -10.42 -3.22 -2.03
N LEU A 54 -10.18 -4.46 -1.57
CA LEU A 54 -9.13 -4.75 -0.61
C LEU A 54 -7.76 -4.54 -1.24
N ILE A 55 -7.57 -4.99 -2.48
CA ILE A 55 -6.32 -4.81 -3.24
C ILE A 55 -5.99 -3.33 -3.40
N GLU A 56 -6.95 -2.52 -3.85
CA GLU A 56 -6.73 -1.10 -4.10
C GLU A 56 -6.45 -0.31 -2.82
N MET A 57 -7.21 -0.58 -1.75
CA MET A 57 -7.02 0.05 -0.44
C MET A 57 -5.67 -0.36 0.19
N ALA A 58 -5.30 -1.65 0.12
CA ALA A 58 -4.04 -2.12 0.64
C ALA A 58 -2.85 -1.51 -0.12
N ALA A 59 -2.90 -1.47 -1.45
CA ALA A 59 -1.86 -0.84 -2.27
C ALA A 59 -1.70 0.66 -1.97
N LEU A 60 -2.79 1.38 -1.67
CA LEU A 60 -2.72 2.79 -1.26
C LEU A 60 -2.06 2.98 0.12
N LEU A 61 -2.23 2.02 1.03
CA LEU A 61 -1.88 2.19 2.45
C LEU A 61 -0.61 1.44 2.88
N HIS A 62 -0.06 0.55 2.05
CA HIS A 62 0.99 -0.41 2.46
C HIS A 62 2.26 0.21 3.06
N ASP A 63 2.60 1.43 2.66
CA ASP A 63 3.78 2.17 3.11
C ASP A 63 3.47 3.29 4.11
N LEU A 64 2.20 3.50 4.48
CA LEU A 64 1.79 4.61 5.35
C LEU A 64 2.34 4.50 6.78
N ASP A 65 2.50 3.27 7.27
CA ASP A 65 3.02 2.97 8.61
C ASP A 65 4.53 2.63 8.62
N ASP A 66 5.24 2.79 7.49
CA ASP A 66 6.67 2.47 7.44
C ASP A 66 7.47 3.35 8.43
N TRP A 67 8.37 2.71 9.17
CA TRP A 67 9.14 3.29 10.28
C TRP A 67 10.08 4.41 9.80
N LYS A 68 10.44 4.42 8.51
CA LYS A 68 11.25 5.48 7.88
C LYS A 68 10.51 6.81 7.79
N LEU A 69 9.17 6.78 7.69
CA LEU A 69 8.31 7.96 7.70
C LEU A 69 7.93 8.42 9.12
N ASN A 70 8.08 7.53 10.10
CA ASN A 70 7.56 7.70 11.46
C ASN A 70 8.69 7.69 12.50
N GLY A 71 9.42 8.81 12.61
CA GLY A 71 10.41 9.04 13.67
C GLY A 71 9.82 9.08 15.10
N ASP A 72 8.50 9.03 15.20
CA ASP A 72 7.65 9.17 16.39
C ASP A 72 7.00 7.84 16.84
N GLY A 73 7.25 6.71 16.16
CA GLY A 73 6.85 5.37 16.62
C GLY A 73 5.34 5.09 16.57
N ASN A 74 4.58 5.86 15.79
CA ASN A 74 3.12 5.74 15.68
C ASN A 74 2.74 4.85 14.49
N PHE A 75 2.69 3.54 14.72
CA PHE A 75 2.41 2.49 13.71
C PHE A 75 0.93 2.27 13.39
N ASN A 76 0.03 3.18 13.81
CA ASN A 76 -1.42 2.97 13.75
C ASN A 76 -2.12 4.00 12.84
N LYS A 77 -1.42 4.61 11.87
CA LYS A 77 -2.04 5.62 10.98
C LYS A 77 -3.05 4.95 10.04
N THR A 78 -2.72 3.76 9.53
CA THR A 78 -3.65 2.97 8.70
C THR A 78 -4.93 2.64 9.44
N GLU A 79 -4.82 2.06 10.64
CA GLU A 79 -5.99 1.64 11.43
C GLU A 79 -6.89 2.83 11.75
N LYS A 80 -6.32 3.94 12.25
CA LYS A 80 -7.05 5.18 12.53
C LYS A 80 -7.73 5.76 11.29
N TRP A 81 -7.09 5.68 10.12
CA TRP A 81 -7.67 6.12 8.86
C TRP A 81 -8.86 5.25 8.44
N LEU A 82 -8.74 3.93 8.57
CA LEU A 82 -9.82 3.01 8.24
C LEU A 82 -11.03 3.14 9.18
N GLU A 83 -10.78 3.41 10.46
CA GLU A 83 -11.81 3.78 11.44
C GLU A 83 -12.49 5.11 11.08
N HIS A 84 -11.72 6.11 10.65
CA HIS A 84 -12.24 7.40 10.20
C HIS A 84 -13.18 7.26 9.00
N LEU A 85 -12.84 6.37 8.05
CA LEU A 85 -13.69 6.02 6.91
C LEU A 85 -14.94 5.22 7.31
N LYS A 86 -15.07 4.82 8.58
CA LYS A 86 -16.15 4.01 9.12
C LYS A 86 -16.26 2.66 8.40
N LEU A 87 -15.13 2.04 8.06
CA LEU A 87 -15.14 0.67 7.59
C LEU A 87 -15.61 -0.28 8.70
N TYR A 88 -16.26 -1.37 8.27
CA TYR A 88 -16.62 -2.45 9.18
C TYR A 88 -15.35 -3.10 9.76
N PRO A 89 -15.35 -3.47 11.06
CA PRO A 89 -14.19 -4.06 11.73
C PRO A 89 -13.58 -5.26 10.99
N GLU A 90 -14.40 -6.07 10.32
CA GLU A 90 -13.91 -7.23 9.57
C GLU A 90 -13.03 -6.82 8.37
N ASN A 91 -13.39 -5.71 7.70
CA ASN A 91 -12.59 -5.21 6.59
C ASN A 91 -11.34 -4.48 7.08
N ILE A 92 -11.41 -3.81 8.23
CA ILE A 92 -10.23 -3.20 8.88
C ILE A 92 -9.22 -4.30 9.19
N SER A 93 -9.65 -5.36 9.87
CA SER A 93 -8.77 -6.49 10.21
C SER A 93 -8.15 -7.14 8.97
N ARG A 94 -8.93 -7.35 7.89
CA ARG A 94 -8.41 -7.89 6.63
C ARG A 94 -7.39 -6.97 5.97
N LEU A 95 -7.64 -5.66 5.92
CA LEU A 95 -6.71 -4.71 5.33
C LEU A 95 -5.40 -4.63 6.13
N THR A 96 -5.49 -4.58 7.45
CA THR A 96 -4.32 -4.57 8.33
C THR A 96 -3.51 -5.86 8.19
N GLU A 97 -4.16 -7.01 8.03
CA GLU A 97 -3.48 -8.28 7.76
C GLU A 97 -2.73 -8.25 6.42
N ILE A 98 -3.39 -7.83 5.34
CA ILE A 98 -2.79 -7.72 4.01
C ILE A 98 -1.58 -6.80 4.05
N ILE A 99 -1.74 -5.59 4.59
CA ILE A 99 -0.67 -4.58 4.68
C ILE A 99 0.52 -5.12 5.48
N GLY A 100 0.27 -5.76 6.62
CA GLY A 100 1.32 -6.33 7.47
C GLY A 100 2.14 -7.47 6.83
N GLN A 101 1.64 -8.05 5.73
CA GLN A 101 2.33 -9.08 4.93
C GLN A 101 3.07 -8.50 3.72
N VAL A 102 2.66 -7.32 3.25
CA VAL A 102 3.31 -6.60 2.14
C VAL A 102 4.56 -5.87 2.64
N SER A 103 4.48 -5.18 3.78
CA SER A 103 5.58 -4.37 4.28
C SER A 103 6.86 -5.20 4.49
N PHE A 104 7.97 -4.73 3.90
CA PHE A 104 9.26 -5.41 3.98
C PHE A 104 9.89 -5.26 5.37
N LYS A 105 10.02 -6.37 6.10
CA LYS A 105 10.58 -6.40 7.48
C LYS A 105 12.10 -6.63 7.57
N GLY A 106 12.82 -6.53 6.45
CA GLY A 106 14.27 -6.74 6.39
C GLY A 106 14.69 -8.05 5.72
N ALA A 107 15.96 -8.13 5.32
CA ALA A 107 16.52 -9.31 4.67
C ALA A 107 16.55 -10.50 5.65
N GLY A 108 15.86 -11.59 5.29
CA GLY A 108 15.81 -12.83 6.07
C GLY A 108 14.49 -13.11 6.81
N VAL A 109 13.52 -12.18 6.77
CA VAL A 109 12.16 -12.43 7.25
C VAL A 109 11.27 -12.72 6.05
N GLU A 110 10.96 -13.99 5.83
CA GLU A 110 10.03 -14.40 4.78
C GLU A 110 8.60 -14.05 5.21
N THR A 111 8.07 -12.93 4.73
CA THR A 111 6.64 -12.62 4.83
C THR A 111 5.91 -13.32 3.69
N VAL A 112 5.43 -14.53 3.96
CA VAL A 112 4.60 -15.28 3.01
C VAL A 112 3.18 -14.72 3.04
N PRO A 113 2.70 -14.08 1.96
CA PRO A 113 1.33 -13.58 1.91
C PRO A 113 0.31 -14.73 1.98
N SER A 114 -0.62 -14.66 2.94
CA SER A 114 -1.61 -15.71 3.21
C SER A 114 -2.85 -15.63 2.31
N THR A 115 -3.02 -14.51 1.62
CA THR A 115 -4.19 -14.21 0.78
C THR A 115 -3.77 -13.86 -0.64
N LEU A 116 -4.70 -14.05 -1.59
CA LEU A 116 -4.48 -13.64 -2.98
C LEU A 116 -4.28 -12.12 -3.07
N GLU A 117 -5.03 -11.34 -2.29
CA GLU A 117 -4.91 -9.90 -2.23
C GLU A 117 -3.51 -9.47 -1.76
N ALA A 118 -2.96 -10.11 -0.72
CA ALA A 118 -1.61 -9.83 -0.25
C ALA A 118 -0.53 -10.24 -1.26
N GLN A 119 -0.71 -11.37 -1.98
CA GLN A 119 0.19 -11.77 -3.06
C GLN A 119 0.24 -10.72 -4.16
N ILE A 120 -0.94 -10.27 -4.63
CA ILE A 120 -1.05 -9.27 -5.69
C ILE A 120 -0.37 -7.96 -5.31
N VAL A 121 -0.61 -7.46 -4.10
CA VAL A 121 -0.02 -6.18 -3.65
C VAL A 121 1.49 -6.32 -3.44
N GLN A 122 1.95 -7.43 -2.86
CA GLN A 122 3.38 -7.70 -2.67
C GLN A 122 4.12 -7.80 -4.01
N ASP A 123 3.54 -8.48 -5.01
CA ASP A 123 4.13 -8.58 -6.34
C ASP A 123 4.19 -7.21 -7.02
N ALA A 124 3.13 -6.40 -6.92
CA ALA A 124 3.10 -5.06 -7.48
C ALA A 124 4.17 -4.14 -6.87
N ASP A 125 4.36 -4.20 -5.55
CA ASP A 125 5.39 -3.43 -4.84
C ASP A 125 6.81 -3.84 -5.28
N ARG A 126 7.10 -5.14 -5.28
CA ARG A 126 8.40 -5.67 -5.70
C ARG A 126 8.73 -5.39 -7.17
N LEU A 127 7.72 -5.42 -8.04
CA LEU A 127 7.88 -5.09 -9.46
C LEU A 127 8.22 -3.61 -9.68
N ASP A 128 7.73 -2.70 -8.82
CA ASP A 128 8.09 -1.26 -8.88
C ASP A 128 9.55 -1.00 -8.47
N ALA A 129 10.14 -1.90 -7.69
CA ALA A 129 11.53 -1.82 -7.26
C ALA A 129 12.55 -2.33 -8.29
N ILE A 130 12.12 -2.90 -9.42
CA ILE A 130 12.99 -3.44 -10.47
C ILE A 130 12.84 -2.67 -11.81
N GLY A 131 13.58 -3.10 -12.83
CA GLY A 131 13.55 -2.46 -14.16
C GLY A 131 14.15 -1.05 -14.16
N ALA A 132 13.81 -0.26 -15.19
CA ALA A 132 14.38 1.07 -15.38
C ALA A 132 14.09 2.02 -14.18
N ILE A 133 12.92 1.88 -13.56
CA ILE A 133 12.54 2.66 -12.37
C ILE A 133 13.35 2.22 -11.15
N GLY A 134 13.51 0.91 -10.94
CA GLY A 134 14.37 0.37 -9.88
C GLY A 134 15.83 0.84 -9.99
N ILE A 135 16.39 0.92 -11.21
CA ILE A 135 17.73 1.45 -11.44
C ILE A 135 17.80 2.93 -11.01
N ALA A 136 16.84 3.75 -11.42
CA ALA A 136 16.78 5.15 -11.04
C ALA A 136 16.64 5.36 -9.52
N ARG A 137 15.76 4.58 -8.86
CA ARG A 137 15.58 4.60 -7.39
C ARG A 137 16.85 4.20 -6.66
N THR A 138 17.57 3.20 -7.17
CA THR A 138 18.87 2.76 -6.60
C THR A 138 19.89 3.89 -6.59
N PHE A 139 20.01 4.65 -7.69
CA PHE A 139 20.91 5.81 -7.76
C PHE A 139 20.44 6.96 -6.86
N ALA A 140 19.14 7.22 -6.76
CA ALA A 140 18.60 8.26 -5.90
C ALA A 140 18.87 7.98 -4.41
N TYR A 141 18.66 6.72 -3.97
CA TYR A 141 18.90 6.31 -2.59
C TYR A 141 20.40 6.17 -2.25
N GLY A 142 21.23 5.70 -3.19
CA GLY A 142 22.67 5.57 -2.99
C GLY A 142 23.43 6.91 -3.05
N GLY A 143 22.81 7.95 -3.61
CA GLY A 143 23.39 9.29 -3.73
C GLY A 143 23.02 10.26 -2.60
N SER A 144 22.13 9.86 -1.68
CA SER A 144 21.70 10.63 -0.50
C SER A 144 22.48 10.30 0.75
#